data_AF-A0A7I7KV83-F1
#
_entry.id   AF-A0A7I7KV83-F1
#
_cell.length_a   1.000
_cell.length_b   1.000
_cell.length_c   1.000
_cell.angle_alpha   90.00
_cell.angle_beta   90.00
_cell.angle_gamma   90.00
#
_symmetry.space_group_name_H-M   'P 1'
#
loop_
_entity.id
_entity.type
_entity.pdbx_description
1 polymer ?
#
loop_
_entity_poly.entity_id
_entity_poly.type
_entity_poly.pdbx_seq_one_letter_code
_entity_poly.pdbx_strand_id
1 'polypeptide(L)'
;MKLVMTVALIATAMLTAPLGHADPDPHKPDPGNHFCPGGGTVDQMSPLEPSCDGIPYDDGAYWRAINRGAPGTASLVVVQCVKPPPPPGLFGPQIIGVVPAPPGSCQ
;
A
#
# COMPACT_ATOMS: atom_id res chain seq x y z
N MET A 1 -19.47 37.35 -34.19
CA MET A 1 -18.20 36.69 -34.58
C MET A 1 -17.10 36.71 -33.51
N LYS A 2 -17.24 37.45 -32.39
CA LYS A 2 -16.20 37.55 -31.32
C LYS A 2 -16.28 36.47 -30.22
N LEU A 3 -17.43 35.79 -30.07
CA LEU A 3 -17.66 34.81 -29.00
C LEU A 3 -17.11 33.41 -29.30
N VAL A 4 -16.80 33.10 -30.56
CA VAL A 4 -16.38 31.75 -30.98
C VAL A 4 -14.90 31.50 -30.69
N MET A 5 -14.05 32.53 -30.73
CA MET A 5 -12.60 32.36 -30.48
C MET A 5 -12.26 32.14 -29.00
N THR A 6 -13.10 32.58 -28.05
CA THR A 6 -12.77 32.52 -26.62
C THR A 6 -12.97 31.13 -26.02
N VAL A 7 -13.87 30.32 -26.57
CA VAL A 7 -14.17 28.98 -26.05
C VAL A 7 -13.07 27.97 -26.39
N ALA A 8 -12.35 28.15 -27.50
CA ALA A 8 -11.31 27.22 -27.95
C ALA A 8 -10.05 27.21 -27.05
N LEU A 9 -9.76 28.31 -26.36
CA LEU A 9 -8.56 28.45 -25.50
C LEU A 9 -8.71 27.75 -24.14
N ILE A 10 -9.93 27.52 -23.65
CA ILE A 10 -10.15 26.91 -22.34
C ILE A 10 -10.07 25.37 -22.42
N ALA A 11 -10.48 24.79 -23.56
CA ALA A 11 -10.48 23.34 -23.76
C ALA A 11 -9.07 22.74 -23.89
N THR A 12 -8.09 23.51 -24.36
CA THR A 12 -6.72 23.04 -24.57
C THR A 12 -5.86 22.99 -23.30
N ALA A 13 -6.26 23.71 -22.24
CA ALA A 13 -5.52 23.71 -20.96
C ALA A 13 -5.77 22.45 -20.10
N MET A 14 -6.87 21.73 -20.33
CA MET A 14 -7.22 20.53 -19.55
C MET A 14 -6.53 19.26 -20.07
N LEU A 15 -6.01 19.25 -21.32
CA LEU A 15 -5.35 18.08 -21.92
C LEU A 15 -3.83 18.03 -21.70
N THR A 16 -3.24 19.06 -21.10
CA THR A 16 -1.80 19.13 -20.81
C THR A 16 -1.48 18.98 -19.33
N ALA A 17 -2.47 18.68 -18.48
CA ALA A 17 -2.19 18.28 -17.11
C ALA A 17 -1.33 17.01 -17.17
N PRO A 18 -0.07 17.05 -16.67
CA PRO A 18 0.73 15.83 -16.60
C PRO A 18 -0.09 14.82 -15.80
N LEU A 19 -0.21 13.60 -16.34
CA LEU A 19 -0.63 12.47 -15.53
C LEU A 19 0.35 12.42 -14.37
N GLY A 20 -0.08 12.90 -13.21
CA GLY A 20 0.65 12.73 -11.97
C GLY A 20 0.69 11.23 -11.71
N HIS A 21 1.67 10.54 -12.29
CA HIS A 21 2.12 9.27 -11.77
C HIS A 21 2.57 9.61 -10.35
N ALA A 22 1.75 9.29 -9.36
CA ALA A 22 2.18 9.27 -7.99
C ALA A 22 3.50 8.49 -7.99
N ASP A 23 4.57 9.14 -7.53
CA ASP A 23 5.86 8.50 -7.41
C ASP A 23 5.65 7.16 -6.70
N PRO A 24 6.18 6.05 -7.24
CA PRO A 24 5.98 4.74 -6.63
C PRO A 24 6.50 4.81 -5.20
N ASP A 25 5.55 4.76 -4.27
CA ASP A 25 5.79 4.90 -2.84
C ASP A 25 7.00 4.05 -2.39
N PRO A 26 8.11 4.69 -1.97
CA PRO A 26 9.35 3.98 -1.66
C PRO A 26 9.23 3.10 -0.41
N HIS A 27 8.19 3.32 0.40
CA HIS A 27 7.89 2.49 1.56
C HIS A 27 7.10 1.23 1.17
N LYS A 28 6.50 1.19 -0.02
CA LYS A 28 5.62 0.10 -0.44
C LYS A 28 6.42 -1.13 -0.92
N PRO A 29 6.13 -2.34 -0.42
CA PRO A 29 6.77 -3.57 -0.88
C PRO A 29 6.33 -3.95 -2.29
N ASP A 30 7.23 -4.62 -3.01
CA ASP A 30 6.98 -5.28 -4.28
C ASP A 30 7.41 -6.76 -4.22
N PRO A 31 6.49 -7.66 -3.85
CA PRO A 31 6.75 -9.10 -3.81
C PRO A 31 7.07 -9.70 -5.19
N GLY A 32 6.61 -9.08 -6.27
CA GLY A 32 6.88 -9.52 -7.64
C GLY A 32 8.33 -9.27 -8.05
N ASN A 33 8.94 -8.21 -7.51
CA ASN A 33 10.35 -7.89 -7.69
C ASN A 33 11.24 -8.30 -6.50
N HIS A 34 10.74 -9.16 -5.61
CA HIS A 34 11.43 -9.60 -4.39
C HIS A 34 11.93 -8.47 -3.48
N PHE A 35 11.22 -7.34 -3.48
CA PHE A 35 11.59 -6.14 -2.74
C PHE A 35 10.71 -5.97 -1.50
N CYS A 36 11.28 -6.24 -0.32
CA CYS A 36 10.63 -6.03 0.98
C CYS A 36 11.51 -5.11 1.84
N PRO A 37 11.34 -3.78 1.72
CA PRO A 37 12.27 -2.86 2.35
C PRO A 37 12.14 -2.79 3.88
N GLY A 38 10.99 -3.18 4.43
CA GLY A 38 10.79 -3.41 5.87
C GLY A 38 11.17 -4.80 6.36
N GLY A 39 11.62 -5.69 5.47
CA GLY A 39 11.93 -7.07 5.76
C GLY A 39 10.75 -8.03 5.63
N GLY A 40 10.95 -9.28 6.08
CA GLY A 40 10.00 -10.38 5.92
C GLY A 40 10.51 -11.47 4.97
N THR A 41 9.78 -12.59 4.90
CA THR A 41 10.11 -13.72 4.03
C THR A 41 9.38 -13.56 2.70
N VAL A 42 10.12 -13.17 1.66
CA VAL A 42 9.66 -13.20 0.24
C VAL A 42 9.32 -14.60 -0.27
N ASP A 43 9.66 -15.62 0.51
CA ASP A 43 9.51 -17.00 0.11
C ASP A 43 8.03 -17.40 0.17
N GLN A 44 7.33 -17.16 -0.94
CA GLN A 44 5.90 -17.44 -1.13
C GLN A 44 5.54 -18.94 -0.94
N MET A 45 6.52 -19.81 -0.70
CA MET A 45 6.37 -21.23 -0.40
C MET A 45 6.61 -21.59 1.07
N SER A 46 7.00 -20.62 1.91
CA SER A 46 7.20 -20.85 3.33
C SER A 46 5.85 -21.05 4.05
N PRO A 47 5.69 -22.11 4.88
CA PRO A 47 4.44 -22.41 5.57
C PRO A 47 4.09 -21.44 6.70
N LEU A 48 5.02 -20.55 7.08
CA LEU A 48 4.79 -19.42 7.96
C LEU A 48 4.44 -18.23 7.06
N GLU A 49 3.18 -17.78 7.10
CA GLU A 49 2.59 -16.66 6.33
C GLU A 49 3.66 -15.77 5.64
N PRO A 50 3.93 -15.96 4.34
CA PRO A 50 4.96 -15.21 3.65
C PRO A 50 4.55 -13.74 3.59
N SER A 51 5.12 -12.95 4.49
CA SER A 51 4.89 -11.51 4.58
C SER A 51 6.08 -10.75 3.99
N CYS A 52 5.75 -9.74 3.19
CA CYS A 52 6.70 -8.77 2.66
C CYS A 52 6.29 -7.40 3.18
N ASP A 53 7.10 -6.87 4.10
CA ASP A 53 6.79 -5.63 4.79
C ASP A 53 7.54 -4.45 4.14
N GLY A 54 6.86 -3.31 4.18
CA GLY A 54 7.34 -2.00 3.78
C GLY A 54 8.06 -1.26 4.90
N ILE A 55 8.73 -0.17 4.57
CA ILE A 55 9.35 0.69 5.58
C ILE A 55 8.25 1.42 6.36
N PRO A 56 8.25 1.42 7.70
CA PRO A 56 7.30 2.21 8.45
C PRO A 56 7.38 3.71 8.16
N TYR A 57 6.22 4.37 8.11
CA TYR A 57 6.10 5.82 8.13
C TYR A 57 6.32 6.33 9.57
N ASP A 58 6.43 7.65 9.71
CA ASP A 58 6.64 8.34 10.99
C ASP A 58 5.56 8.00 12.04
N ASP A 59 4.34 7.72 11.59
CA ASP A 59 3.23 7.36 12.45
C ASP A 59 3.20 5.87 12.85
N GLY A 60 4.20 5.10 12.38
CA GLY A 60 4.37 3.67 12.59
C GLY A 60 3.50 2.78 11.70
N ALA A 61 2.69 3.33 10.78
CA ALA A 61 2.04 2.53 9.76
C ALA A 61 3.05 2.00 8.77
N TYR A 62 2.72 0.91 8.09
CA TYR A 62 3.54 0.36 7.02
C TYR A 62 2.69 -0.46 6.07
N TRP A 63 3.16 -0.59 4.83
CA TRP A 63 2.56 -1.51 3.88
C TRP A 63 2.97 -2.95 4.20
N ARG A 64 2.01 -3.87 4.26
CA ARG A 64 2.27 -5.31 4.38
C ARG A 64 1.64 -6.03 3.20
N ALA A 65 2.45 -6.81 2.48
CA ALA A 65 1.99 -7.72 1.45
C ALA A 65 2.00 -9.16 2.00
N ILE A 66 0.88 -9.86 1.89
CA ILE A 66 0.71 -11.25 2.32
C ILE A 66 0.18 -12.09 1.16
N ASN A 67 0.70 -13.30 0.98
CA ASN A 67 0.08 -14.27 0.08
C ASN A 67 -0.98 -15.06 0.83
N ARG A 68 -2.26 -14.87 0.47
CA ARG A 68 -3.41 -15.61 1.00
C ARG A 68 -3.83 -16.79 0.11
N GLY A 69 -3.06 -17.10 -0.92
CA GLY A 69 -3.27 -18.28 -1.74
C GLY A 69 -3.07 -19.55 -0.91
N ALA A 70 -3.93 -20.55 -1.12
CA ALA A 70 -3.70 -21.86 -0.53
C ALA A 70 -2.46 -22.52 -1.17
N PRO A 71 -1.70 -23.33 -0.43
CA PRO A 71 -0.58 -24.07 -0.99
C PRO A 71 -1.02 -24.86 -2.24
N GLY A 72 -0.31 -24.69 -3.36
CA GLY A 72 -0.62 -25.33 -4.63
C GLY A 72 -1.68 -24.64 -5.50
N THR A 73 -2.18 -23.48 -5.08
CA THR A 73 -3.07 -22.61 -5.90
C THR A 73 -2.33 -21.35 -6.37
N ALA A 74 -2.93 -20.59 -7.30
CA ALA A 74 -2.35 -19.33 -7.75
C ALA A 74 -2.16 -18.36 -6.56
N SER A 75 -1.03 -17.66 -6.53
CA SER A 75 -0.69 -16.70 -5.48
C SER A 75 -1.70 -15.54 -5.45
N LEU A 76 -2.35 -15.33 -4.32
CA LEU A 76 -3.19 -14.16 -4.06
C LEU A 76 -2.44 -13.20 -3.15
N VAL A 77 -1.72 -12.25 -3.75
CA VAL A 77 -0.98 -11.24 -2.99
C VAL A 77 -1.92 -10.09 -2.62
N VAL A 78 -2.11 -9.88 -1.33
CA VAL A 78 -2.87 -8.77 -0.77
C VAL A 78 -1.90 -7.77 -0.17
N VAL A 79 -1.89 -6.53 -0.68
CA VAL A 79 -1.11 -5.42 -0.13
C VAL A 79 -2.04 -4.52 0.69
N GLN A 80 -1.74 -4.32 1.97
CA GLN A 80 -2.57 -3.59 2.91
C GLN A 80 -1.74 -2.65 3.80
N CYS A 81 -2.26 -1.46 4.09
CA CYS A 81 -1.64 -0.53 5.04
C CYS A 81 -2.07 -0.91 6.47
N VAL A 82 -1.10 -1.15 7.35
CA VAL A 82 -1.35 -1.66 8.70
C VAL A 82 -0.53 -0.93 9.75
N LYS A 83 -0.94 -1.05 11.02
CA LYS A 83 -0.19 -0.62 12.20
C LYS A 83 0.02 -1.78 13.19
N PRO A 84 1.05 -1.69 14.05
CA PRO A 84 1.14 -2.53 15.23
C PRO A 84 -0.14 -2.47 16.07
N PRO A 85 -0.51 -3.55 16.76
CA PRO A 85 -1.67 -3.53 17.64
C PRO A 85 -1.49 -2.48 18.74
N PRO A 86 -2.58 -1.83 19.18
CA PRO A 86 -2.50 -0.93 20.33
C PRO A 86 -2.02 -1.70 21.56
N PRO A 87 -1.35 -1.03 22.52
CA PRO A 87 -0.93 -1.66 23.76
C PRO A 87 -2.11 -2.37 24.44
N PRO A 88 -1.87 -3.56 25.03
CA PRO A 88 -2.89 -4.25 25.82
C PRO A 88 -3.54 -3.32 26.84
N GLY A 89 -4.83 -3.05 26.68
CA GLY A 89 -5.60 -2.38 27.71
C GLY A 89 -5.79 -3.32 28.90
N LEU A 90 -5.79 -2.79 30.13
CA LEU A 90 -6.00 -3.58 31.37
C LEU A 90 -7.29 -4.42 31.37
N PHE A 91 -8.27 -4.06 30.53
CA PHE A 91 -9.57 -4.72 30.42
C PHE A 91 -10.04 -4.92 28.95
N GLY A 92 -9.14 -4.80 27.98
CA GLY A 92 -9.47 -4.90 26.55
C GLY A 92 -9.13 -6.27 25.96
N PRO A 93 -9.75 -6.66 24.83
CA PRO A 93 -9.31 -7.83 24.09
C PRO A 93 -7.85 -7.65 23.64
N GLN A 94 -7.04 -8.69 23.86
CA GLN A 94 -5.66 -8.75 23.37
C GLN A 94 -5.73 -8.87 21.83
N ILE A 95 -5.45 -7.80 21.09
CA ILE A 95 -5.38 -7.89 19.63
C ILE A 95 -4.00 -8.47 19.29
N ILE A 96 -3.99 -9.72 18.82
CA ILE A 96 -2.77 -10.38 18.35
C ILE A 96 -2.66 -10.12 16.84
N GLY A 97 -1.55 -9.49 16.43
CA GLY A 97 -1.27 -9.17 15.04
C GLY A 97 -1.56 -7.71 14.68
N VAL A 98 -1.28 -7.38 13.43
CA VAL A 98 -1.41 -6.01 12.90
C VAL A 98 -2.87 -5.65 12.65
N VAL A 99 -3.19 -4.36 12.78
CA VAL A 99 -4.52 -3.82 12.51
C VAL A 99 -4.50 -2.93 11.25
N PRO A 100 -5.62 -2.79 10.53
CA PRO A 100 -5.70 -1.81 9.44
C PRO A 100 -5.34 -0.42 9.95
N ALA A 101 -4.45 0.27 9.23
CA ALA A 101 -4.11 1.64 9.58
C ALA A 101 -5.27 2.59 9.22
N PRO A 102 -5.41 3.74 9.91
CA PRO A 102 -6.33 4.80 9.51
C PRO A 102 -6.11 5.26 8.06
N PRO A 103 -7.15 5.79 7.39
CA PRO A 103 -7.00 6.40 6.07
C PRO A 103 -5.91 7.46 6.05
N GLY A 104 -5.02 7.41 5.06
CA GLY A 104 -3.91 8.35 4.89
C GLY A 104 -2.63 8.03 5.67
N SER A 105 -2.57 6.92 6.42
CA SER A 105 -1.37 6.58 7.20
C SER A 105 -0.18 6.09 6.36
N CYS A 106 -0.42 5.54 5.16
CA CYS A 106 0.64 5.14 4.23
C CYS A 106 0.70 6.08 3.02
N GLN A 107 1.05 7.35 3.25
CA GLN A 107 1.11 8.42 2.26
C GLN A 107 2.19 9.45 2.58
#